data_AF-A0A1B6FSA7-F1
#
_entry.id   AF-A0A1B6FSA7-F1
#
_cell.length_a   1.000
_cell.length_b   1.000
_cell.length_c   1.000
_cell.angle_alpha   90.00
_cell.angle_beta   90.00
_cell.angle_gamma   90.00
#
_symmetry.space_group_name_H-M   'P 1'
#
loop_
_entity.id
_entity.type
_entity.pdbx_description
1 polymer ?
#
loop_
_entity_poly.entity_id
_entity_poly.type
_entity_poly.pdbx_seq_one_letter_code
_entity_poly.pdbx_strand_id
1 'polypeptide(L)'
;FNVMNKNELTTKASYQVTEILAQKMKPFSDAEIVKECVVTICKTLFSHLSNGKQILDEVSKLQLSDSTCMRRSQDLAANIALNLTDELQQCKYFSLALD
;
A
#
# COMPACT_ATOMS: atom_id res chain seq x y z
N PHE A 1 -13.49 16.29 -9.28
CA PHE A 1 -12.93 15.39 -8.26
C PHE A 1 -13.70 14.10 -8.28
N ASN A 2 -13.08 12.98 -8.71
CA ASN A 2 -13.74 11.68 -8.66
C ASN A 2 -13.73 11.21 -7.21
N VAL A 3 -14.89 11.00 -6.61
CA VAL A 3 -14.99 10.50 -5.22
C VAL A 3 -14.62 9.02 -5.26
N MET A 4 -13.51 8.65 -4.63
CA MET A 4 -13.09 7.25 -4.56
C MET A 4 -14.13 6.44 -3.78
N ASN A 5 -14.59 5.32 -4.35
CA ASN A 5 -15.50 4.41 -3.64
C ASN A 5 -14.71 3.55 -2.63
N LYS A 6 -15.40 2.91 -1.69
CA LYS A 6 -14.80 2.10 -0.60
C LYS A 6 -13.80 1.05 -1.10
N ASN A 7 -14.09 0.40 -2.22
CA ASN A 7 -13.19 -0.62 -2.81
C ASN A 7 -11.88 -0.01 -3.32
N GLU A 8 -11.94 1.19 -3.90
CA GLU A 8 -10.76 1.90 -4.40
C GLU A 8 -9.93 2.42 -3.23
N LEU A 9 -10.57 2.89 -2.15
CA LEU A 9 -9.89 3.29 -0.92
C LEU A 9 -9.18 2.09 -0.25
N THR A 10 -9.84 0.94 -0.21
CA THR A 10 -9.25 -0.31 0.34
C THR A 10 -8.04 -0.73 -0.49
N THR A 11 -8.19 -0.73 -1.82
CA THR A 11 -7.11 -1.04 -2.74
C THR A 11 -5.95 -0.07 -2.57
N LYS A 12 -6.22 1.24 -2.52
CA LYS A 12 -5.20 2.27 -2.30
C LYS A 12 -4.44 2.06 -0.99
N ALA A 13 -5.15 1.86 0.12
CA ALA A 13 -4.52 1.63 1.42
C ALA A 13 -3.56 0.43 1.37
N SER A 14 -3.94 -0.62 0.68
CA SER A 14 -3.11 -1.82 0.56
C SER A 14 -1.90 -1.68 -0.38
N TYR A 15 -1.97 -0.80 -1.39
CA TYR A 15 -0.77 -0.36 -2.13
C TYR A 15 0.18 0.43 -1.22
N GLN A 16 -0.35 1.34 -0.40
CA GLN A 16 0.46 2.15 0.53
C GLN A 16 1.18 1.29 1.57
N VAL A 17 0.51 0.28 2.15
CA VAL A 17 1.16 -0.67 3.07
C VAL A 17 2.27 -1.45 2.35
N THR A 18 2.02 -1.92 1.13
CA THR A 18 3.01 -2.65 0.33
C THR A 18 4.23 -1.78 0.01
N GLU A 19 4.01 -0.51 -0.36
CA GLU A 19 5.07 0.46 -0.62
C GLU A 19 5.95 0.68 0.61
N ILE A 20 5.35 0.84 1.79
CA ILE A 20 6.09 1.00 3.06
C ILE A 20 6.97 -0.23 3.32
N LEU A 21 6.44 -1.44 3.14
CA LEU A 21 7.21 -2.68 3.31
C LEU A 21 8.39 -2.75 2.34
N ALA A 22 8.14 -2.46 1.05
CA ALA A 22 9.17 -2.46 0.02
C ALA A 22 10.28 -1.44 0.30
N GLN A 23 9.92 -0.20 0.65
CA GLN A 23 10.87 0.87 1.00
C GLN A 23 11.72 0.53 2.23
N LYS A 24 11.17 -0.24 3.17
CA LYS A 24 11.88 -0.69 4.39
C LYS A 24 12.58 -2.03 4.23
N MET A 25 12.59 -2.61 3.02
CA MET A 25 13.12 -3.94 2.72
C MET A 25 12.57 -5.03 3.66
N LYS A 26 11.28 -4.92 4.01
CA LYS A 26 10.61 -5.91 4.87
C LYS A 26 9.96 -7.01 4.03
N PRO A 27 9.97 -8.27 4.49
CA PRO A 27 9.24 -9.35 3.86
C PRO A 27 7.76 -9.00 3.69
N PHE A 28 7.16 -9.38 2.56
CA PHE A 28 5.72 -9.20 2.36
C PHE A 28 4.87 -10.06 3.31
N SER A 29 5.46 -11.12 3.89
CA SER A 29 4.86 -11.87 5.00
C SER A 29 4.60 -11.02 6.25
N ASP A 30 5.33 -9.92 6.43
CA ASP A 30 5.11 -8.99 7.55
C ASP A 30 3.80 -8.18 7.37
N ALA A 31 3.18 -8.21 6.19
CA ALA A 31 1.93 -7.49 5.93
C ALA A 31 0.76 -8.04 6.77
N GLU A 32 0.74 -9.35 7.07
CA GLU A 32 -0.24 -9.94 7.99
C GLU A 32 -0.02 -9.46 9.43
N ILE A 33 1.24 -9.29 9.85
CA ILE A 33 1.58 -8.71 11.17
C ILE A 33 1.09 -7.26 11.24
N VAL A 34 1.29 -6.47 10.19
CA VAL A 34 0.77 -5.09 10.11
C VAL A 34 -0.75 -5.08 10.26
N LYS A 35 -1.46 -6.01 9.61
CA LYS A 35 -2.92 -6.14 9.73
C LYS A 35 -3.34 -6.46 11.16
N GLU A 36 -2.65 -7.39 11.82
CA GLU A 36 -2.88 -7.75 13.23
C GLU A 36 -2.64 -6.55 14.17
N CYS A 37 -1.58 -5.79 13.94
CA CYS A 37 -1.30 -4.57 14.70
C CYS A 37 -2.44 -3.56 14.57
N VAL A 38 -2.91 -3.29 13.34
CA VAL A 38 -4.02 -2.35 13.12
C VAL A 38 -5.30 -2.83 13.80
N VAL A 39 -5.63 -4.12 13.69
CA VAL A 39 -6.80 -4.71 14.37
C VAL A 39 -6.69 -4.54 15.89
N THR A 40 -5.52 -4.78 16.47
CA THR A 40 -5.28 -4.63 17.91
C THR A 40 -5.45 -3.18 18.34
N ILE A 41 -4.84 -2.25 17.61
CA ILE A 41 -4.98 -0.80 17.85
C ILE A 41 -6.45 -0.39 17.79
N CYS A 42 -7.20 -0.85 16.78
CA CYS A 42 -8.61 -0.52 16.65
C CYS A 42 -9.45 -1.06 17.80
N LYS A 43 -9.20 -2.30 18.24
CA LYS A 43 -9.90 -2.90 19.38
C LYS A 43 -9.58 -2.18 20.69
N THR A 44 -8.35 -1.73 20.89
CA THR A 44 -7.95 -1.09 22.15
C THR A 44 -8.35 0.38 22.19
N LEU A 45 -7.91 1.18 21.22
CA LEU A 45 -8.10 2.64 21.22
C LEU A 45 -9.52 3.05 20.84
N PHE A 46 -10.16 2.34 19.93
CA PHE A 46 -11.47 2.73 19.39
C PHE A 46 -12.64 1.90 19.97
N SER A 47 -12.40 1.13 21.04
CA SER A 47 -13.43 0.35 21.74
C SER A 47 -14.62 1.19 22.22
N HIS A 48 -14.38 2.44 22.58
CA HIS A 48 -15.39 3.37 23.09
C HIS A 48 -16.20 4.07 21.99
N LEU A 49 -15.82 3.93 20.73
CA LEU A 49 -16.51 4.56 19.61
C LEU A 49 -17.66 3.66 19.12
N SER A 50 -18.84 4.25 18.90
CA SER A 50 -20.03 3.55 18.42
C SER A 50 -19.84 2.93 17.03
N ASN A 51 -18.88 3.42 16.24
CA ASN A 51 -18.51 2.90 14.93
C ASN A 51 -17.32 1.93 14.94
N GLY A 52 -16.78 1.55 16.11
CA GLY A 52 -15.59 0.69 16.21
C GLY A 52 -15.71 -0.65 15.46
N LYS A 53 -16.91 -1.24 15.46
CA LYS A 53 -17.20 -2.47 14.70
C LYS A 53 -17.12 -2.27 13.19
N GLN A 54 -17.55 -1.10 12.68
CA GLN A 54 -17.47 -0.77 11.25
C GLN A 54 -16.01 -0.57 10.83
N ILE A 55 -15.22 0.10 11.66
CA ILE A 55 -13.78 0.29 11.40
C ILE A 55 -13.06 -1.06 11.33
N LEU A 56 -13.34 -1.97 12.27
CA LEU A 56 -12.75 -3.30 12.27
C LEU A 56 -13.15 -4.12 11.03
N ASP A 57 -14.41 -4.01 10.58
CA ASP A 57 -14.89 -4.65 9.36
C ASP A 57 -14.16 -4.14 8.12
N GLU A 58 -13.93 -2.82 7.99
CA GLU A 58 -13.16 -2.24 6.89
C GLU A 58 -11.68 -2.69 6.91
N VAL A 59 -11.05 -2.75 8.09
CA VAL A 59 -9.67 -3.27 8.23
C VAL A 59 -9.60 -4.74 7.84
N SER A 60 -10.63 -5.53 8.15
CA SER A 60 -10.68 -6.96 7.79
C SER A 60 -10.69 -7.19 6.27
N LYS A 61 -11.33 -6.29 5.51
CA LYS A 61 -11.40 -6.31 4.04
C LYS A 61 -10.08 -5.94 3.37
N LEU A 62 -9.13 -5.37 4.11
CA LEU A 62 -7.82 -5.00 3.57
C LEU A 62 -7.08 -6.24 3.07
N GLN A 63 -6.77 -6.25 1.78
CA GLN A 63 -6.09 -7.35 1.11
C GLN A 63 -4.58 -7.20 1.30
N LEU A 64 -4.00 -7.95 2.24
CA LEU A 64 -2.56 -7.89 2.58
C LEU A 64 -1.87 -9.25 2.53
N SER A 65 -2.45 -10.23 1.84
CA SER A 65 -1.75 -11.51 1.67
C SER A 65 -0.41 -11.33 0.95
N ASP A 66 0.57 -12.17 1.27
CA ASP A 66 1.92 -12.13 0.68
C ASP A 66 1.86 -12.06 -0.85
N SER A 67 1.02 -12.90 -1.46
CA SER A 67 0.79 -12.95 -2.90
C SER A 67 0.21 -11.66 -3.48
N THR A 68 -0.60 -10.94 -2.69
CA THR A 68 -1.17 -9.66 -3.08
C THR A 68 -0.12 -8.55 -2.97
N CYS A 69 0.62 -8.49 -1.87
CA CYS A 69 1.70 -7.52 -1.68
C CYS A 69 2.81 -7.70 -2.73
N MET A 70 3.16 -8.94 -3.07
CA MET A 70 4.10 -9.22 -4.16
C MET A 70 3.62 -8.64 -5.49
N ARG A 71 2.38 -8.93 -5.88
CA ARG A 71 1.80 -8.43 -7.14
C ARG A 71 1.75 -6.90 -7.16
N ARG A 72 1.32 -6.30 -6.05
CA ARG A 72 1.29 -4.83 -5.92
C ARG A 72 2.67 -4.19 -5.95
N SER A 73 3.70 -4.85 -5.41
CA SER A 73 5.07 -4.37 -5.52
C SER A 73 5.57 -4.40 -6.96
N GLN A 74 5.18 -5.41 -7.73
CA GLN A 74 5.48 -5.48 -9.17
C GLN A 74 4.76 -4.36 -9.92
N ASP A 75 3.47 -4.13 -9.64
CA ASP A 75 2.70 -3.03 -10.22
C ASP A 75 3.33 -1.67 -9.88
N LEU A 76 3.75 -1.44 -8.64
CA LEU A 76 4.42 -0.22 -8.21
C LEU A 76 5.74 -0.03 -8.95
N ALA A 77 6.55 -1.08 -9.07
CA ALA A 77 7.81 -1.02 -9.81
C ALA A 77 7.58 -0.71 -11.29
N ALA A 78 6.58 -1.34 -11.92
CA ALA A 78 6.20 -1.08 -13.30
C ALA A 78 5.72 0.37 -13.49
N ASN A 79 4.90 0.87 -12.57
CA ASN A 79 4.42 2.26 -12.58
C ASN A 79 5.58 3.26 -12.43
N ILE A 80 6.53 2.99 -11.53
CA ILE A 80 7.74 3.82 -11.39
C ILE A 80 8.55 3.81 -12.68
N ALA A 81 8.77 2.64 -13.29
CA ALA A 81 9.51 2.53 -14.54
C ALA A 81 8.85 3.29 -15.71
N LEU A 82 7.52 3.21 -15.81
CA LEU A 82 6.75 3.98 -16.80
C LEU A 82 6.91 5.48 -16.59
N ASN A 83 6.70 5.96 -15.36
CA ASN A 83 6.83 7.38 -15.03
C ASN A 83 8.25 7.90 -15.32
N LEU A 84 9.28 7.14 -14.92
CA LEU A 84 10.66 7.49 -15.21
C LEU A 84 10.93 7.53 -16.72
N THR A 85 10.35 6.60 -17.49
CA THR A 85 10.50 6.59 -18.95
C THR A 85 9.87 7.83 -19.58
N ASP A 86 8.67 8.21 -19.15
CA ASP A 86 7.97 9.40 -19.63
C ASP A 86 8.73 10.69 -19.27
N GLU A 87 9.30 10.76 -18.06
CA GLU A 87 10.15 11.87 -17.63
C GLU A 87 11.45 11.95 -18.44
N LEU A 88 12.10 10.81 -18.70
CA LEU A 88 13.31 10.74 -19.51
C LEU A 88 13.06 11.14 -20.97
N GLN A 89 11.91 10.80 -21.54
CA GLN A 89 11.53 11.22 -22.90
C GLN A 89 11.38 12.75 -23.02
N GLN A 90 10.98 13.41 -21.94
CA GLN A 90 10.81 14.87 -21.90
C GLN A 90 12.10 15.61 -21.51
N CYS A 91 13.10 14.91 -20.97
CA CYS A 91 14.33 15.54 -20.53
C CYS A 91 15.23 15.89 -21.74
N LYS A 92 15.84 17.08 -21.71
CA LYS A 92 16.80 17.50 -22.74
C LYS A 92 18.20 16.93 -22.51
N TYR A 93 18.54 16.69 -21.26
CA TYR A 93 19.84 16.20 -20.81
C TYR A 93 19.63 15.30 -19.60
N PHE A 94 20.36 14.19 -19.55
CA PHE A 94 20.45 13.32 -18.39
C PHE A 94 21.90 12.82 -18.25
N SER A 95 22.25 12.36 -17.06
CA SER A 95 23.54 11.71 -16.79
C SER A 95 23.27 10.36 -16.14
N LEU A 96 24.04 9.35 -16.53
CA LEU A 96 23.93 8.00 -16.00
C LEU A 96 25.30 7.57 -15.47
N ALA A 97 25.35 7.23 -14.19
CA ALA A 97 26.51 6.57 -13.60
C ALA A 97 26.35 5.06 -13.81
N LEU A 98 27.39 4.40 -14.33
CA LEU A 98 27.48 2.95 -14.43
C LEU A 98 28.49 2.50 -13.37
N ASP A 99 28.07 1.65 -12.45
CA ASP A 99 28.91 0.99 -11.44
C ASP A 99 29.30 -0.42 -11.92
#